data_AF-A0A0B7C5K8-F1
#
_entry.id   AF-A0A0B7C5K8-F1
#
_cell.length_a   1.000
_cell.length_b   1.000
_cell.length_c   1.000
_cell.angle_alpha   90.00
_cell.angle_beta   90.00
_cell.angle_gamma   90.00
#
_symmetry.space_group_name_H-M   'P 1'
#
loop_
_entity.id
_entity.type
_entity.pdbx_description
1 polymer ?
#
loop_
_entity_poly.entity_id
_entity_poly.type
_entity_poly.pdbx_seq_one_letter_code
_entity_poly.pdbx_strand_id
1 'polypeptide(L)' 'LDHDAFFYHSNCKDPGIVGICKVVKESYPDHTQFDSKDPHFDSSSKKENPKWFMVDVKYVRPLKRFISLAELRKIH' A
#
# COMPACT_ATOMS: atom_id res chain seq x y z
N LEU A 1 -2.03 -10.87 11.99
CA LEU A 1 -0.86 -9.97 12.15
C LEU A 1 0.43 -10.74 11.87
N ASP A 2 1.50 -10.12 11.32
CA ASP A 2 2.78 -10.74 10.85
C ASP A 2 2.91 -11.13 9.36
N HIS A 3 2.14 -10.52 8.47
CA HIS A 3 2.32 -10.75 7.03
C HIS A 3 3.39 -9.80 6.48
N ASP A 4 4.42 -10.35 5.84
CA ASP A 4 5.39 -9.58 5.08
C ASP A 4 4.83 -9.19 3.71
N ALA A 5 5.18 -7.99 3.24
CA ALA A 5 4.79 -7.45 1.95
C ALA A 5 5.95 -6.73 1.27
N PHE A 6 5.93 -6.69 -0.07
CA PHE A 6 6.88 -5.92 -0.85
C PHE A 6 6.49 -4.43 -0.87
N PHE A 7 7.44 -3.55 -0.59
CA PHE A 7 7.28 -2.12 -0.81
C PHE A 7 7.65 -1.80 -2.25
N TYR A 8 6.66 -1.40 -3.05
CA TYR A 8 6.79 -1.18 -4.49
C TYR A 8 6.65 0.30 -4.83
N HIS A 9 7.63 0.85 -5.56
CA HIS A 9 7.53 2.19 -6.12
C HIS A 9 6.82 2.13 -7.47
N SER A 10 5.62 2.70 -7.54
CA SER A 10 4.86 2.88 -8.77
C SER A 10 4.96 4.32 -9.26
N ASN A 11 4.55 4.55 -10.52
CA ASN A 11 4.42 5.88 -11.12
C ASN A 11 5.66 6.79 -10.95
N CYS A 12 6.86 6.22 -11.16
CA CYS A 12 8.13 6.93 -11.11
C CYS A 12 9.02 6.51 -12.29
N LYS A 13 10.17 7.18 -12.46
CA LYS A 13 11.12 6.90 -13.55
C LYS A 13 11.59 5.44 -13.57
N ASP A 14 11.85 4.89 -12.38
CA ASP A 14 12.40 3.55 -12.20
C ASP A 14 11.47 2.72 -11.27
N PRO A 15 10.37 2.14 -11.79
CA PRO A 15 9.39 1.41 -10.97
C PRO A 15 9.88 0.00 -10.61
N GLY A 16 9.58 -0.44 -9.39
CA GLY A 16 10.03 -1.74 -8.90
C GLY A 16 9.94 -1.93 -7.39
N ILE A 17 10.38 -3.09 -6.91
CA ILE A 17 10.41 -3.44 -5.49
C ILE A 17 11.70 -2.91 -4.86
N VAL A 18 11.56 -2.16 -3.77
CA VAL A 18 12.68 -1.50 -3.06
C VAL A 18 12.94 -2.10 -1.68
N GLY A 19 11.95 -2.75 -1.06
CA GLY A 19 12.07 -3.22 0.32
C GLY A 19 10.95 -4.14 0.76
N ILE A 20 10.99 -4.45 2.05
CA ILE A 20 9.99 -5.25 2.76
C ILE A 20 9.35 -4.38 3.85
N CYS A 21 8.03 -4.43 3.92
CA CYS A 21 7.24 -3.94 5.05
C CYS A 21 6.43 -5.10 5.65
N LYS A 22 5.88 -4.88 6.83
CA LYS A 22 5.07 -5.85 7.57
C LYS A 22 3.76 -5.23 8.03
N VAL A 23 2.66 -5.96 7.95
CA VAL A 23 1.36 -5.55 8.49
C VAL A 23 1.38 -5.62 10.02
N VAL A 24 1.21 -4.47 10.68
CA VAL A 24 1.20 -4.31 12.14
C VAL A 24 -0.17 -3.98 12.72
N LYS A 25 -1.14 -3.64 11.87
CA LYS A 25 -2.56 -3.53 12.25
C LYS A 25 -3.43 -4.11 11.16
N GLU A 26 -4.38 -4.97 11.54
CA GLU A 26 -5.34 -5.56 10.60
C GLU A 26 -6.33 -4.51 10.10
N SER A 27 -7.09 -4.88 9.06
CA SER A 27 -8.00 -4.02 8.33
C SER A 27 -8.92 -3.20 9.25
N TYR A 28 -9.00 -1.89 8.99
CA TYR A 28 -9.92 -0.99 9.65
C TYR A 28 -10.40 0.11 8.68
N PRO A 29 -11.54 0.78 8.94
CA PRO A 29 -12.07 1.78 8.02
C PRO A 29 -11.06 2.90 7.76
N ASP A 30 -10.81 3.19 6.48
CA ASP A 30 -9.95 4.29 6.09
C ASP A 30 -10.64 5.62 6.41
N HIS A 31 -10.05 6.46 7.26
CA HIS A 31 -10.70 7.71 7.64
C HIS A 31 -10.70 8.76 6.51
N THR A 32 -9.77 8.66 5.54
CA THR A 32 -9.62 9.62 4.43
C THR A 32 -10.84 9.62 3.52
N GLN A 33 -11.51 8.47 3.38
CA GLN A 33 -12.71 8.33 2.54
C GLN A 33 -13.87 9.24 2.97
N PHE A 34 -13.86 9.79 4.19
CA PHE A 34 -14.91 10.65 4.73
C PHE A 34 -14.55 12.14 4.75
N ASP A 35 -13.30 12.50 4.45
CA ASP A 35 -12.85 13.89 4.47
C ASP A 35 -12.98 14.50 3.06
N SER A 36 -13.91 15.44 2.88
CA SER A 36 -14.18 16.08 1.58
C SER A 36 -13.01 16.91 1.03
N LYS A 37 -11.96 17.13 1.82
CA LYS A 37 -10.72 17.80 1.39
C LYS A 37 -9.61 16.82 1.02
N ASP A 38 -9.74 15.54 1.35
CA ASP A 38 -8.75 14.53 1.00
C ASP A 38 -8.90 14.11 -0.47
N PRO A 39 -7.79 13.91 -1.22
CA PRO A 39 -7.84 13.39 -2.58
C PRO A 39 -8.57 12.05 -2.74
N HIS A 40 -8.69 11.26 -1.67
CA HIS A 40 -9.33 9.94 -1.66
C HIS A 40 -10.75 9.95 -1.08
N PHE A 41 -11.37 11.13 -0.95
CA PHE A 41 -12.76 11.27 -0.52
C PHE A 41 -13.73 10.45 -1.39
N ASP A 42 -14.68 9.75 -0.75
CA ASP A 42 -15.78 9.07 -1.42
C ASP A 42 -17.12 9.50 -0.81
N SER A 43 -17.83 10.37 -1.54
CA SER A 43 -19.15 10.89 -1.15
C SER A 43 -20.23 9.83 -0.98
N SER A 44 -20.01 8.63 -1.52
CA SER A 44 -20.94 7.52 -1.44
C SER A 44 -20.62 6.53 -0.30
N SER A 45 -19.51 6.74 0.42
CA SER A 45 -19.14 5.94 1.59
C SER A 45 -19.80 6.49 2.86
N LYS A 46 -20.31 5.59 3.71
CA LYS A 46 -21.04 5.93 4.94
C LYS A 46 -20.30 5.40 6.16
N LYS A 47 -20.31 6.12 7.28
CA LYS A 47 -19.61 5.70 8.51
C LYS A 47 -20.17 4.41 9.09
N GLU A 48 -21.46 4.15 8.88
CA GLU A 48 -22.16 2.95 9.36
C GLU A 48 -21.82 1.71 8.52
N ASN A 49 -21.37 1.90 7.28
CA ASN A 49 -20.96 0.82 6.37
C ASN A 49 -19.85 1.34 5.43
N PRO A 50 -18.60 1.48 5.93
CA PRO A 50 -17.49 2.00 5.17
C PRO A 50 -17.18 1.12 3.96
N LYS A 51 -16.86 1.74 2.82
CA LYS A 51 -16.44 1.01 1.61
C LYS A 51 -14.95 0.68 1.61
N TRP A 52 -14.14 1.60 2.11
CA TRP A 52 -12.69 1.54 2.03
C TRP A 52 -12.08 1.18 3.38
N PHE A 53 -11.06 0.33 3.34
CA PHE A 53 -10.35 -0.13 4.52
C PHE A 53 -8.84 -0.02 4.26
N MET A 54 -8.10 0.24 5.32
CA MET A 54 -6.64 0.31 5.30
C MET A 54 -6.04 -0.54 6.41
N VAL A 55 -4.74 -0.75 6.31
CA VAL A 55 -3.91 -1.45 7.29
C VAL A 55 -2.76 -0.56 7.69
N ASP A 56 -2.20 -0.77 8.88
CA ASP A 56 -0.94 -0.13 9.23
C ASP A 56 0.20 -1.07 8.86
N VAL A 57 1.21 -0.51 8.19
CA VAL A 57 2.45 -1.22 7.84
C VAL A 57 3.63 -0.58 8.55
N LYS A 58 4.60 -1.42 8.92
CA LYS A 58 5.88 -1.01 9.46
C LYS A 58 7.00 -1.40 8.51
N TYR A 59 7.93 -0.47 8.29
CA TYR A 59 9.16 -0.76 7.56
C TYR A 59 9.96 -1.87 8.27
N VAL A 60 10.46 -2.83 7.49
CA VAL A 60 11.31 -3.91 8.00
C VAL A 60 12.75 -3.69 7.54
N ARG A 61 13.01 -3.70 6.23
CA ARG A 61 14.35 -3.58 5.65
C ARG A 61 14.30 -3.24 4.16
N PRO A 62 15.40 -2.77 3.55
CA PRO A 62 15.47 -2.65 2.09
C PRO A 62 15.78 -4.03 1.48
N LEU A 63 15.65 -4.13 0.16
CA LEU A 63 16.22 -5.25 -0.59
C LEU A 63 17.72 -5.03 -0.80
N LYS A 64 18.49 -6.14 -0.92
CA LYS A 64 19.93 -6.08 -1.19
C LYS A 64 20.26 -5.40 -2.52
N ARG A 65 19.34 -5.50 -3.49
CA ARG A 65 19.36 -4.78 -4.76
C ARG A 65 17.94 -4.41 -5.14
N PHE A 66 17.80 -3.35 -5.93
CA PHE A 66 16.53 -2.98 -6.55
C PHE A 66 16.06 -4.08 -7.52
N ILE A 67 14.77 -4.42 -7.47
CA ILE A 67 14.14 -5.37 -8.40
C ILE A 67 13.18 -4.59 -9.30
N SER A 68 13.59 -4.32 -10.53
CA SER A 68 12.83 -3.49 -11.46
C SER A 68 11.58 -4.20 -11.99
N LEU A 69 10.53 -3.43 -12.36
CA LEU A 69 9.37 -3.96 -13.07
C LEU A 69 9.78 -4.66 -14.38
N ALA A 70 10.77 -4.12 -15.09
CA ALA A 70 11.27 -4.71 -16.34
C ALA A 70 11.91 -6.10 -16.12
N GLU A 71 12.58 -6.31 -14.99
CA GLU A 71 13.09 -7.62 -14.59
C GLU A 71 11.94 -8.59 -14.27
N LEU A 72 10.97 -8.17 -13.46
CA LEU A 72 9.82 -8.99 -13.08
C LEU A 72 9.03 -9.47 -14.31
N ARG A 73 8.81 -8.57 -15.29
CA ARG A 73 8.08 -8.87 -16.53
C ARG A 73 8.76 -9.91 -17.42
N LYS A 74 10.07 -10.17 -17.28
CA LYS A 74 10.78 -11.19 -18.07
C LYS A 74 10.59 -12.60 -17.53
N ILE A 75 10.12 -12.73 -16.29
CA ILE A 75 9.98 -14.01 -15.58
C ILE A 75 8.52 -14.52 -15.65
N HIS A 76 7.58 -13.65 -16.02
CA HIS A 76 6.16 -13.97 -16.23
C HIS A 76 5.91 -14.31 -17.71
#